data_AF-A0A662AW90-F1
#
_entry.id   AF-A0A662AW90-F1
#
_cell.length_a   1.000
_cell.length_b   1.000
_cell.length_c   1.000
_cell.angle_alpha   90.00
_cell.angle_beta   90.00
_cell.angle_gamma   90.00
#
_symmetry.space_group_name_H-M   'P 1'
#
loop_
_entity.id
_entity.type
_entity.pdbx_description
1 polymer ?
#
loop_
_entity_poly.entity_id
_entity_poly.type
_entity_poly.pdbx_seq_one_letter_code
_entity_poly.pdbx_strand_id
1 'polypeptide(L)'
;FALKRKFFKLFLELSQNISDHSAEIINTSTGEDSGSGLLILKYEGKNYLFITGNLVTDEDLKTISDSVEHINSLNRDQMREYKRKQIKLEETGEKNCLGLIQIALISGHDLDIKAIKDENNQTFLIFSAEISKDI
;
A
#
# COMPACT_ATOMS: atom_id res chain seq x y z
N PHE A 1 19.35 -10.66 -7.99
CA PHE A 1 18.02 -11.24 -8.35
C PHE A 1 16.95 -11.02 -7.29
N ALA A 2 17.26 -11.07 -5.99
CA ALA A 2 16.29 -10.85 -4.92
C ALA A 2 15.64 -9.45 -4.96
N LEU A 3 16.44 -8.40 -5.15
CA LEU A 3 15.94 -7.02 -5.21
C LEU A 3 14.92 -6.78 -6.34
N LYS A 4 15.22 -7.22 -7.56
CA LYS A 4 14.29 -7.13 -8.71
C LYS A 4 12.93 -7.79 -8.41
N ARG A 5 12.95 -8.95 -7.74
CA ARG A 5 11.72 -9.67 -7.34
C ARG A 5 10.94 -8.91 -6.28
N LYS A 6 11.63 -8.33 -5.29
CA LYS A 6 10.99 -7.48 -4.26
C LYS A 6 10.32 -6.26 -4.89
N PHE A 7 11.02 -5.59 -5.80
CA PHE A 7 10.49 -4.44 -6.54
C PHE A 7 9.24 -4.79 -7.32
N PHE A 8 9.29 -5.85 -8.11
CA PHE A 8 8.15 -6.25 -8.92
C PHE A 8 6.94 -6.58 -8.06
N LYS A 9 7.14 -7.30 -6.94
CA LYS A 9 6.07 -7.59 -6.00
C LYS A 9 5.50 -6.31 -5.38
N LEU A 10 6.35 -5.42 -4.87
CA LEU A 10 5.90 -4.16 -4.28
C LEU A 10 5.18 -3.28 -5.29
N PHE A 11 5.70 -3.18 -6.51
CA PHE A 11 5.05 -2.47 -7.60
C PHE A 11 3.65 -3.01 -7.87
N LEU A 12 3.47 -4.34 -7.95
CA LEU A 12 2.16 -4.95 -8.16
C LEU A 12 1.19 -4.63 -7.02
N GLU A 13 1.59 -4.88 -5.77
CA GLU A 13 0.73 -4.63 -4.59
C GLU A 13 0.33 -3.15 -4.50
N LEU A 14 1.28 -2.24 -4.74
CA LEU A 14 1.03 -0.80 -4.71
C LEU A 14 0.15 -0.34 -5.87
N SER A 15 0.30 -0.94 -7.05
CA SER A 15 -0.56 -0.63 -8.21
C SER A 15 -1.97 -1.15 -8.00
N GLN A 16 -2.12 -2.35 -7.43
CA GLN A 16 -3.42 -2.92 -7.07
C GLN A 16 -4.12 -2.10 -5.99
N ASN A 17 -3.38 -1.64 -4.98
CA ASN A 17 -3.93 -0.73 -3.96
C ASN A 17 -4.56 0.52 -4.59
N ILE A 18 -3.94 1.10 -5.61
CA ILE A 18 -4.51 2.25 -6.33
C ILE A 18 -5.74 1.82 -7.14
N SER A 19 -5.60 0.78 -7.97
CA SER A 19 -6.65 0.31 -8.87
C SER A 19 -7.94 -0.08 -8.13
N ASP A 20 -7.81 -0.71 -6.97
CA ASP A 20 -8.94 -1.33 -6.27
C ASP A 20 -9.53 -0.44 -5.17
N HIS A 21 -8.79 0.58 -4.71
CA HIS A 21 -9.17 1.41 -3.56
C HIS A 21 -9.17 2.92 -3.80
N SER A 22 -8.85 3.39 -5.00
CA SER A 22 -9.01 4.82 -5.29
C SER A 22 -10.49 5.22 -5.33
N ALA A 23 -10.81 6.33 -4.66
CA ALA A 23 -12.13 6.95 -4.75
C ALA A 23 -12.37 7.65 -6.11
N GLU A 24 -11.29 7.91 -6.86
CA GLU A 24 -11.37 8.39 -8.24
C GLU A 24 -11.24 7.21 -9.20
N ILE A 25 -12.28 6.98 -10.00
CA ILE A 25 -12.34 5.89 -10.98
C ILE A 25 -12.25 6.47 -12.39
N ILE A 26 -11.43 5.84 -13.23
CA ILE A 26 -11.32 6.14 -14.65
C ILE A 26 -11.78 4.93 -15.47
N ASN A 27 -12.37 5.20 -16.64
CA ASN A 27 -12.63 4.16 -17.64
C ASN A 27 -11.38 4.01 -18.51
N THR A 28 -10.80 2.82 -18.52
CA THR A 28 -9.60 2.52 -19.28
C THR A 28 -9.92 2.37 -20.76
N SER A 29 -8.88 2.36 -21.62
CA SER A 29 -9.06 2.13 -23.06
C SER A 29 -9.62 0.74 -23.41
N THR A 30 -9.61 -0.20 -22.45
CA THR A 30 -10.23 -1.53 -22.59
C THR A 30 -11.71 -1.53 -22.21
N GLY A 31 -12.25 -0.40 -21.73
CA GLY A 31 -13.64 -0.27 -21.27
C GLY A 31 -13.85 -0.72 -19.82
N GLU A 32 -12.77 -0.99 -19.08
CA GLU A 32 -12.82 -1.44 -17.69
C GLU A 32 -12.68 -0.23 -16.74
N ASP A 33 -13.35 -0.29 -15.60
CA ASP A 33 -13.20 0.72 -14.55
C ASP A 33 -11.99 0.40 -13.68
N SER A 34 -11.15 1.39 -13.38
CA SER A 34 -9.97 1.24 -12.52
C SER A 34 -9.71 2.51 -11.73
N GLY A 35 -9.20 2.36 -10.51
CA GLY A 35 -8.78 3.46 -9.67
C GLY A 35 -7.63 4.28 -10.27
N SER A 36 -7.74 5.59 -10.14
CA SER A 36 -6.74 6.58 -10.58
C SER A 36 -5.82 6.97 -9.44
N GLY A 37 -4.54 7.17 -9.74
CA GLY A 37 -3.55 7.60 -8.78
C GLY A 37 -2.15 7.76 -9.35
N LEU A 38 -1.21 8.03 -8.46
CA LEU A 38 0.20 8.24 -8.72
C LEU A 38 1.02 7.12 -8.10
N LEU A 39 2.01 6.64 -8.84
CA LEU A 39 3.07 5.78 -8.32
C LEU A 39 4.42 6.37 -8.70
N ILE A 40 5.24 6.66 -7.71
CA ILE A 40 6.56 7.26 -7.86
C ILE A 40 7.59 6.30 -7.27
N LEU A 41 8.66 6.06 -8.03
CA LEU A 41 9.83 5.35 -7.56
C LEU A 41 11.00 6.33 -7.49
N LYS A 42 11.51 6.56 -6.28
CA LYS A 42 12.70 7.39 -6.05
C LYS A 42 13.88 6.52 -5.65
N TYR A 43 15.06 6.88 -6.13
CA TYR A 43 16.33 6.32 -5.65
C TYR A 43 17.07 7.37 -4.84
N GLU A 44 17.34 7.07 -3.57
CA GLU A 44 17.99 7.97 -2.61
C GLU A 44 19.42 7.51 -2.29
N GLY A 45 20.16 7.10 -3.32
CA GLY A 45 21.57 6.69 -3.23
C GLY A 45 21.80 5.32 -2.57
N LYS A 46 21.22 5.07 -1.39
CA LYS A 46 21.32 3.78 -0.69
C LYS A 46 20.02 2.99 -0.68
N ASN A 47 18.89 3.69 -0.67
CA ASN A 47 17.58 3.09 -0.56
C ASN A 47 16.70 3.52 -1.73
N TYR A 48 15.61 2.79 -1.92
CA TYR A 48 14.55 3.14 -2.84
C TYR A 48 13.30 3.46 -2.05
N LEU A 49 12.58 4.48 -2.48
CA LEU A 49 11.32 4.87 -1.87
C LEU A 49 10.23 4.71 -2.93
N PHE A 50 9.29 3.82 -2.64
CA PHE A 50 8.03 3.75 -3.36
C PHE A 50 7.05 4.70 -2.70
N ILE A 51 6.38 5.53 -3.49
CA ILE A 51 5.34 6.43 -3.04
C ILE A 51 4.13 6.18 -3.92
N THR A 52 2.98 5.93 -3.32
CA THR A 52 1.69 5.95 -4.01
C THR A 52 0.85 7.10 -3.51
N GLY A 53 -0.01 7.61 -4.38
CA GLY A 53 -0.95 8.66 -4.04
C GLY A 53 -2.28 8.46 -4.74
N ASN A 54 -3.39 8.46 -4.00
CA ASN A 54 -4.72 8.35 -4.59
C ASN A 54 -5.76 9.05 -3.72
N LEU A 55 -6.90 9.41 -4.33
CA LEU A 55 -8.04 9.90 -3.58
C LEU A 55 -8.65 8.76 -2.77
N VAL A 56 -9.06 9.06 -1.54
CA VAL A 56 -9.68 8.11 -0.62
C VAL A 56 -10.88 8.75 0.09
N THR A 57 -11.80 7.91 0.57
CA THR A 57 -12.85 8.35 1.49
C THR A 57 -12.27 8.54 2.90
N ASP A 58 -12.98 9.29 3.76
CA ASP A 58 -12.57 9.43 5.17
C ASP A 58 -12.65 8.09 5.93
N GLU A 59 -13.54 7.17 5.51
CA GLU A 59 -13.65 5.82 6.08
C GLU A 59 -12.46 4.94 5.69
N ASP A 60 -12.06 4.97 4.42
CA ASP A 60 -10.89 4.23 3.95
C ASP A 60 -9.61 4.79 4.57
N LEU A 61 -9.47 6.12 4.69
CA LEU A 61 -8.34 6.73 5.38
C LEU A 61 -8.20 6.22 6.81
N LYS A 62 -9.30 6.18 7.57
CA LYS A 62 -9.31 5.69 8.94
C LYS A 62 -8.88 4.21 8.99
N THR A 63 -9.49 3.39 8.13
CA THR A 63 -9.18 1.95 8.05
C THR A 63 -7.71 1.69 7.73
N ILE A 64 -7.14 2.43 6.76
CA ILE A 64 -5.73 2.32 6.37
C ILE A 64 -4.83 2.79 7.51
N SER A 65 -5.18 3.89 8.19
CA SER A 65 -4.40 4.44 9.31
C SER A 65 -4.31 3.46 10.48
N ASP A 66 -5.45 2.92 10.92
CA ASP A 66 -5.51 1.93 11.99
C ASP A 66 -4.70 0.67 11.63
N SER A 67 -4.74 0.28 10.35
CA SER A 67 -4.01 -0.89 9.85
C SER A 67 -2.51 -0.66 9.80
N VAL A 68 -2.06 0.50 9.33
CA VAL A 68 -0.63 0.87 9.30
C VAL A 68 -0.08 0.98 10.72
N GLU A 69 -0.80 1.62 11.64
CA GLU A 69 -0.41 1.71 13.05
C GLU A 69 -0.27 0.32 13.67
N HIS A 70 -1.25 -0.56 13.44
CA HIS A 70 -1.17 -1.92 13.93
C HIS A 70 0.02 -2.68 13.33
N ILE A 71 0.19 -2.64 12.01
CA ILE A 71 1.27 -3.35 11.31
C ILE A 71 2.64 -2.91 11.81
N ASN A 72 2.87 -1.60 11.94
CA ASN A 72 4.16 -1.05 12.42
C ASN A 72 4.42 -1.39 13.89
N SER A 73 3.37 -1.68 14.70
CA SER A 73 3.54 -2.16 16.08
C SER A 73 4.03 -3.61 16.19
N LEU A 74 3.96 -4.38 15.10
CA LEU A 74 4.31 -5.81 15.09
C LEU A 74 5.78 -6.03 14.76
N ASN A 75 6.41 -6.95 15.49
CA ASN A 75 7.69 -7.50 15.04
C ASN A 75 7.51 -8.42 13.82
N ARG A 76 8.62 -8.82 13.19
CA ARG A 76 8.60 -9.58 11.94
C ARG A 76 7.89 -10.94 12.03
N ASP A 77 7.97 -11.63 13.16
CA ASP A 77 7.30 -12.93 13.34
C ASP A 77 5.81 -12.76 13.63
N GLN A 78 5.45 -11.77 14.46
CA GLN A 78 4.07 -11.37 14.68
C GLN A 78 3.39 -10.94 13.38
N MET A 79 4.10 -10.19 12.52
CA MET A 79 3.58 -9.75 11.22
C MET A 79 3.33 -10.93 10.27
N ARG A 80 4.17 -11.98 10.31
CA ARG A 80 3.94 -13.22 9.56
C ARG A 80 2.74 -13.99 10.07
N GLU A 81 2.57 -14.08 11.39
CA GLU A 81 1.39 -14.70 12.00
C GLU A 81 0.11 -13.92 11.67
N TYR A 82 0.17 -12.60 11.75
CA TYR A 82 -0.92 -11.71 11.39
C TYR A 82 -1.33 -11.89 9.93
N LYS A 83 -0.35 -11.94 9.00
CA LYS A 83 -0.60 -12.26 7.59
C LYS A 83 -1.35 -13.60 7.43
N ARG A 84 -0.91 -14.65 8.12
CA ARG A 84 -1.56 -15.98 8.05
C ARG A 84 -3.01 -15.95 8.54
N LYS A 85 -3.30 -15.14 9.56
CA LYS A 85 -4.69 -14.94 10.05
C LYS A 85 -5.52 -14.22 9.00
N GLN A 86 -4.99 -13.16 8.40
CA GLN A 86 -5.68 -12.37 7.38
C GLN A 86 -5.99 -13.18 6.10
N ILE A 87 -5.11 -14.09 5.68
CA ILE A 87 -5.38 -15.00 4.54
C ILE A 87 -6.63 -15.86 4.79
N LYS A 88 -6.84 -16.31 6.03
CA LYS A 88 -8.03 -17.10 6.38
C LYS A 88 -9.33 -16.28 6.38
N LEU A 89 -9.23 -14.96 6.58
CA LEU A 89 -10.37 -14.03 6.53
C LEU A 89 -10.67 -13.60 5.08
N GLU A 90 -9.67 -13.56 4.21
CA GLU A 90 -9.88 -13.33 2.77
C GLU A 90 -10.79 -14.41 2.15
N GLU A 91 -10.63 -15.66 2.57
CA GLU A 91 -11.50 -16.77 2.16
C GLU A 91 -12.98 -16.58 2.53
N THR A 92 -13.28 -15.68 3.47
CA THR A 92 -14.65 -15.33 3.88
C THR A 92 -15.18 -14.07 3.19
N GLY A 93 -14.39 -13.43 2.31
CA GLY A 93 -14.77 -12.24 1.54
C GLY A 93 -14.73 -10.93 2.32
N GLU A 94 -14.07 -10.90 3.49
CA GLU A 94 -13.92 -9.67 4.28
C GLU A 94 -12.81 -8.77 3.71
N LYS A 95 -13.02 -7.45 3.75
CA LYS A 95 -11.96 -6.46 3.44
C LYS A 95 -10.78 -6.74 4.37
N ASN A 96 -9.61 -6.97 3.80
CA ASN A 96 -8.40 -7.30 4.54
C ASN A 96 -7.25 -6.34 4.20
N CYS A 97 -6.17 -6.41 4.99
CA CYS A 97 -4.98 -5.58 4.82
C CYS A 97 -3.78 -6.39 4.33
N LEU A 98 -4.00 -7.47 3.57
CA LEU A 98 -2.94 -8.39 3.16
C LEU A 98 -1.86 -7.71 2.33
N GLY A 99 -2.25 -6.82 1.42
CA GLY A 99 -1.32 -6.04 0.61
C GLY A 99 -0.40 -5.17 1.47
N LEU A 100 -0.94 -4.46 2.47
CA LEU A 100 -0.16 -3.64 3.40
C LEU A 100 0.83 -4.48 4.22
N ILE A 101 0.39 -5.63 4.76
CA ILE A 101 1.26 -6.55 5.51
C ILE A 101 2.35 -7.12 4.59
N GLN A 102 2.00 -7.44 3.34
CA GLN A 102 2.95 -7.92 2.34
C GLN A 102 4.00 -6.87 2.01
N ILE A 103 3.60 -5.60 1.85
CA ILE A 103 4.50 -4.48 1.63
C ILE A 103 5.49 -4.36 2.80
N ALA A 104 5.00 -4.31 4.04
CA ALA A 104 5.84 -4.21 5.25
C ALA A 104 6.84 -5.38 5.40
N LEU A 105 6.41 -6.61 5.11
CA LEU A 105 7.30 -7.78 5.18
C LEU A 105 8.40 -7.74 4.11
N ILE A 106 8.09 -7.25 2.90
CA ILE A 106 9.03 -7.17 1.78
C ILE A 106 10.01 -6.00 1.95
N SER A 107 9.50 -4.83 2.35
CA SER A 107 10.29 -3.62 2.66
C SER A 107 11.27 -3.90 3.80
N GLY A 108 10.77 -4.51 4.88
CA GLY A 108 11.52 -4.64 6.13
C GLY A 108 11.64 -3.33 6.90
N HIS A 109 10.83 -2.33 6.53
CA HIS A 109 10.75 -1.00 7.13
C HIS A 109 9.29 -0.69 7.47
N ASP A 110 9.10 0.24 8.39
CA ASP A 110 7.78 0.75 8.75
C ASP A 110 7.11 1.41 7.53
N LEU A 111 5.78 1.32 7.50
CA LEU A 111 4.97 1.97 6.48
C LEU A 111 4.65 3.40 6.93
N ASP A 112 4.73 4.36 6.01
CA ASP A 112 4.39 5.75 6.30
C ASP A 112 3.20 6.21 5.46
N ILE A 113 2.31 6.99 6.08
CA ILE A 113 1.15 7.57 5.41
C ILE A 113 0.99 9.04 5.76
N LYS A 114 0.51 9.82 4.79
CA LYS A 114 0.13 11.22 4.97
C LYS A 114 -1.14 11.49 4.20
N ALA A 115 -2.10 12.16 4.83
CA ALA A 115 -3.30 12.64 4.17
C ALA A 115 -3.24 14.15 3.95
N ILE A 116 -3.66 14.60 2.78
CA ILE A 116 -3.81 16.02 2.44
C ILE A 116 -5.25 16.24 1.99
N LYS A 117 -5.91 17.26 2.54
CA LYS A 117 -7.25 17.67 2.08
C LYS A 117 -7.13 18.85 1.12
N ASP A 118 -7.93 18.82 0.06
CA ASP A 118 -8.06 19.94 -0.88
C ASP A 118 -9.14 20.94 -0.44
N GLU A 119 -9.35 21.99 -1.23
CA GLU A 119 -10.37 23.02 -0.97
C GLU A 119 -11.81 22.46 -1.02
N ASN A 120 -12.02 21.33 -1.69
CA ASN A 120 -13.30 20.63 -1.79
C ASN A 120 -13.48 19.57 -0.69
N ASN A 121 -12.60 19.52 0.31
CA ASN A 121 -12.58 18.54 1.39
C ASN A 121 -12.40 17.08 0.90
N GLN A 122 -11.84 16.90 -0.31
CA GLN A 122 -11.40 15.59 -0.80
C GLN A 122 -10.05 15.24 -0.16
N THR A 123 -9.90 13.97 0.22
CA THR A 123 -8.68 13.47 0.88
C THR A 123 -7.79 12.77 -0.13
N PHE A 124 -6.59 13.29 -0.35
CA PHE A 124 -5.52 12.62 -1.08
C PHE A 124 -4.59 11.91 -0.10
N LEU A 125 -4.55 10.59 -0.15
CA LEU A 125 -3.66 9.77 0.66
C LEU A 125 -2.33 9.60 -0.08
N ILE A 126 -1.25 9.85 0.62
CA ILE A 126 0.12 9.52 0.22
C ILE A 126 0.57 8.36 1.10
N PHE A 127 0.97 7.25 0.49
CA PHE A 127 1.54 6.09 1.16
C PHE A 127 2.98 5.91 0.69
N SER A 128 3.90 5.58 1.59
CA SER A 128 5.29 5.34 1.23
C SER A 128 5.91 4.13 1.92
N ALA A 129 6.79 3.45 1.17
CA ALA A 129 7.51 2.27 1.64
C ALA A 129 8.97 2.31 1.16
N GLU A 130 9.89 2.19 2.10
CA GLU A 130 11.33 2.18 1.84
C GLU A 130 11.86 0.77 1.60
N ILE A 131 12.84 0.62 0.69
CA ILE A 131 13.56 -0.63 0.46
C ILE A 131 15.06 -0.34 0.47
N SER A 132 15.81 -1.04 1.31
CA SER A 132 17.26 -1.00 1.27
C SER A 132 17.83 -1.73 0.06
N LYS A 133 18.78 -1.11 -0.64
CA LYS A 133 19.49 -1.72 -1.78
C LYS A 133 20.40 -2.86 -1.36
N ASP A 134 20.96 -2.78 -0.16
CA ASP A 134 21.94 -3.72 0.38
C ASP A 134 21.23 -4.94 1.00
N ILE A 135 20.94 -5.92 0.14
CA ILE A 135 20.64 -7.32 0.49
C ILE A 135 21.45 -8.24 -0.39
#